data_AF-A0A9D5SPY5-F1
#
_entry.id   AF-A0A9D5SPY5-F1
#
_cell.length_a   1.000
_cell.length_b   1.000
_cell.length_c   1.000
_cell.angle_alpha   90.00
_cell.angle_beta   90.00
_cell.angle_gamma   90.00
#
_symmetry.space_group_name_H-M   'P 1'
#
loop_
_entity.id
_entity.type
_entity.pdbx_description
1 polymer ?
#
loop_
_entity_poly.entity_id
_entity_poly.type
_entity_poly.pdbx_seq_one_letter_code
_entity_poly.pdbx_strand_id
1 'polypeptide(L)'
;MKTKVPHNVLTISEMTKRPNRINAEVLDIDNVVLTEEIIKKLRASRSMFNKSTYVQILCGGVRYNVEGLDRMSSGKYRLTLISPQYYATLHGYKDEPVRLTKLTAIS
;
A
#
# COMPACT_ATOMS: atom_id res chain seq x y z
N MET A 1 18.66 17.65 -6.32
CA MET A 1 18.50 16.21 -6.63
C MET A 1 17.06 15.98 -7.08
N LYS A 2 16.82 15.34 -8.23
CA LYS A 2 15.45 14.95 -8.63
C LYS A 2 15.14 13.64 -7.92
N THR A 3 14.31 13.70 -6.89
CA THR A 3 13.75 12.53 -6.21
C THR A 3 13.04 11.68 -7.25
N LYS A 4 13.53 10.44 -7.48
CA LYS A 4 12.86 9.48 -8.36
C LYS A 4 11.57 9.06 -7.66
N VAL A 5 10.47 9.77 -7.95
CA VAL A 5 9.14 9.37 -7.51
C VAL A 5 8.83 8.01 -8.14
N PRO A 6 8.49 6.98 -7.36
CA PRO A 6 8.26 5.65 -7.90
C PRO A 6 7.07 5.63 -8.85
N HIS A 7 7.19 4.78 -9.87
CA HIS A 7 6.25 4.71 -10.98
C HIS A 7 4.78 4.57 -10.50
N ASN A 8 4.55 3.82 -9.43
CA ASN A 8 3.22 3.62 -8.84
C ASN A 8 2.57 4.92 -8.30
N VAL A 9 3.37 5.86 -7.79
CA VAL A 9 2.87 7.14 -7.27
C VAL A 9 2.54 8.10 -8.42
N LEU A 10 3.37 8.08 -9.47
CA LEU A 10 3.12 8.85 -10.70
C LEU A 10 1.84 8.37 -11.40
N THR A 11 1.66 7.04 -11.52
CA THR A 11 0.49 6.46 -12.18
C THR A 11 -0.82 6.81 -11.47
N ILE A 12 -0.84 6.95 -10.15
CA ILE A 12 -2.06 7.39 -9.43
C ILE A 12 -2.37 8.87 -9.72
N SER A 13 -1.35 9.72 -9.73
CA SER A 13 -1.50 11.15 -10.06
C SER A 13 -1.98 11.35 -11.49
N GLU A 14 -1.66 10.42 -12.40
CA GLU A 14 -2.14 10.40 -13.79
C GLU A 14 -3.52 9.75 -13.91
N MET A 15 -3.84 8.74 -13.11
CA MET A 15 -5.12 8.02 -13.14
C MET A 15 -6.25 8.77 -12.46
N THR A 16 -5.98 9.51 -11.38
CA THR A 16 -6.95 10.43 -10.75
C THR A 16 -7.35 11.60 -11.65
N LYS A 17 -6.56 11.88 -12.70
CA LYS A 17 -6.88 12.85 -13.76
C LYS A 17 -7.74 12.25 -14.88
N ARG A 18 -7.88 10.92 -14.96
CA ARG A 18 -8.73 10.26 -15.97
C ARG A 18 -10.18 10.20 -15.49
N PRO A 19 -11.17 10.34 -16.38
CA PRO A 19 -12.60 10.29 -16.02
C PRO A 19 -13.10 8.91 -15.59
N ASN A 20 -12.23 7.89 -15.58
CA ASN A 20 -12.58 6.58 -15.02
C ASN A 20 -12.77 6.71 -13.51
N ARG A 21 -13.97 6.37 -13.03
CA ARG A 21 -14.31 6.28 -11.59
C ARG A 21 -13.48 5.17 -10.95
N ILE A 22 -12.25 5.49 -10.56
CA ILE A 22 -11.39 4.60 -9.79
C ILE A 22 -11.70 4.86 -8.32
N ASN A 23 -12.18 3.83 -7.63
CA ASN A 23 -12.48 3.90 -6.21
C ASN A 23 -11.27 3.44 -5.39
N ALA A 24 -10.90 4.21 -4.38
CA ALA A 24 -9.90 3.80 -3.39
C ALA A 24 -10.60 3.32 -2.13
N GLU A 25 -10.39 2.07 -1.75
CA GLU A 25 -10.76 1.54 -0.43
C GLU A 25 -9.66 1.98 0.55
N VAL A 26 -10.01 2.81 1.55
CA VAL A 26 -9.05 3.29 2.55
C VAL A 26 -9.23 2.48 3.82
N LEU A 27 -8.16 1.77 4.22
CA LEU A 27 -8.11 1.01 5.46
C LEU A 27 -7.22 1.72 6.47
N ASP A 28 -7.71 1.89 7.69
CA ASP A 28 -6.88 2.36 8.79
C ASP A 28 -5.91 1.27 9.23
N ILE A 29 -4.63 1.60 9.41
CA ILE A 29 -3.58 0.65 9.82
C ILE A 29 -3.98 -0.13 11.07
N ASP A 30 -4.65 0.50 12.03
CA ASP A 30 -5.04 -0.12 13.30
C ASP A 30 -6.11 -1.20 13.11
N ASN A 31 -6.82 -1.17 11.97
CA ASN A 31 -7.87 -2.12 11.61
C ASN A 31 -7.43 -3.18 10.58
N VAL A 32 -6.18 -3.12 10.11
CA VAL A 32 -5.71 -4.02 9.05
C VAL A 32 -5.27 -5.36 9.66
N VAL A 33 -6.13 -6.36 9.48
CA VAL A 33 -5.84 -7.77 9.77
C VAL A 33 -5.55 -8.49 8.46
N LEU A 34 -4.45 -9.27 8.41
CA LEU A 34 -4.03 -9.99 7.20
C LEU A 34 -4.83 -11.28 6.96
N THR A 35 -6.13 -11.15 6.80
CA THR A 35 -6.99 -12.24 6.33
C THR A 35 -6.67 -12.57 4.87
N GLU A 36 -7.10 -13.75 4.40
CA GLU A 36 -6.89 -14.14 3.00
C GLU A 36 -7.48 -13.13 2.00
N GLU A 37 -8.62 -12.54 2.32
CA GLU A 37 -9.27 -11.54 1.48
C GLU A 37 -8.43 -10.26 1.41
N ILE A 38 -7.99 -9.74 2.56
CA ILE A 38 -7.14 -8.55 2.63
C ILE A 38 -5.82 -8.79 1.90
N ILE A 39 -5.17 -9.94 2.10
CA ILE A 39 -3.94 -10.30 1.39
C ILE A 39 -4.15 -10.29 -0.14
N LYS A 40 -5.26 -10.85 -0.63
CA LYS A 40 -5.61 -10.85 -2.06
C LYS A 40 -5.82 -9.42 -2.57
N LYS A 41 -6.57 -8.58 -1.83
CA LYS A 41 -6.80 -7.16 -2.17
C LYS A 41 -5.50 -6.35 -2.20
N LEU A 42 -4.62 -6.52 -1.22
CA LEU A 42 -3.33 -5.83 -1.14
C LEU A 42 -2.40 -6.24 -2.30
N ARG A 43 -2.29 -7.54 -2.60
CA ARG A 43 -1.51 -8.03 -3.76
C ARG A 43 -2.07 -7.50 -5.08
N ALA A 44 -3.39 -7.48 -5.22
CA ALA A 44 -4.08 -6.91 -6.37
C ALA A 44 -3.79 -5.42 -6.54
N SER A 45 -3.70 -4.67 -5.45
CA SER A 45 -3.51 -3.21 -5.43
C SER A 45 -2.13 -2.78 -5.92
N ARG A 46 -1.14 -3.70 -5.94
CA ARG A 46 0.18 -3.44 -6.55
C ARG A 46 0.09 -3.18 -8.06
N SER A 47 -0.83 -3.85 -8.76
CA SER A 47 -1.03 -3.71 -10.21
C SER A 47 -2.17 -2.75 -10.48
N MET A 48 -1.88 -1.46 -10.34
CA MET A 48 -2.86 -0.36 -10.46
C MET A 48 -3.35 -0.14 -11.90
N PHE A 49 -2.69 -0.73 -12.89
CA PHE A 49 -2.93 -0.46 -14.32
C PHE A 49 -4.24 -1.01 -14.89
N ASN A 50 -4.94 -1.92 -14.19
CA ASN A 50 -6.10 -2.63 -14.75
C ASN A 50 -7.30 -2.78 -13.78
N LYS A 51 -7.35 -2.03 -12.67
CA LYS A 51 -8.41 -2.23 -11.67
C LYS A 51 -9.19 -0.96 -11.34
N SER A 52 -10.51 -1.11 -11.26
CA SER A 52 -11.47 -0.07 -10.86
C SER A 52 -11.43 0.23 -9.36
N THR A 53 -10.86 -0.67 -8.55
CA THR A 53 -10.74 -0.52 -7.09
C THR A 53 -9.35 -0.92 -6.60
N TYR A 54 -8.73 -0.10 -5.75
CA TYR A 54 -7.45 -0.38 -5.10
C TYR A 54 -7.47 0.01 -3.61
N VAL A 55 -6.56 -0.57 -2.83
CA VAL A 55 -6.46 -0.34 -1.38
C VAL A 55 -5.40 0.71 -1.08
N GLN A 56 -5.76 1.66 -0.22
CA GLN A 56 -4.83 2.57 0.45
C GLN A 56 -4.83 2.28 1.95
N ILE A 57 -3.66 2.42 2.58
CA ILE A 57 -3.52 2.31 4.03
C ILE A 57 -3.35 3.71 4.60
N LEU A 58 -4.22 4.09 5.54
CA LEU A 58 -4.05 5.29 6.35
C LEU A 58 -3.18 4.95 7.55
N CYS A 59 -2.05 5.63 7.69
CA CYS A 59 -1.12 5.43 8.80
C CYS A 59 -0.61 6.79 9.28
N GLY A 60 -0.86 7.15 10.54
CA GLY A 60 -0.41 8.42 11.11
C GLY A 60 -0.93 9.66 10.36
N GLY A 61 -2.16 9.60 9.82
CA GLY A 61 -2.76 10.69 9.04
C GLY A 61 -2.29 10.78 7.58
N VAL A 62 -1.35 9.93 7.16
CA VAL A 62 -0.85 9.88 5.77
C VAL A 62 -1.44 8.69 5.05
N ARG A 63 -1.92 8.90 3.82
CA ARG A 63 -2.39 7.82 2.94
C ARG A 63 -1.23 7.24 2.15
N TYR A 64 -1.08 5.93 2.25
CA TYR A 64 -0.08 5.17 1.51
C TYR A 64 -0.74 4.25 0.51
N ASN A 65 -0.08 4.10 -0.62
CA ASN A 65 -0.40 3.10 -1.62
C ASN A 65 0.37 1.83 -1.33
N VAL A 66 -0.20 0.69 -1.72
CA VAL A 66 0.49 -0.59 -1.63
C VAL A 66 1.51 -0.70 -2.75
N GLU A 67 2.79 -0.77 -2.39
CA GLU A 67 3.88 -1.02 -3.32
C GLU A 67 4.14 -2.52 -3.47
N GLY A 68 4.07 -3.28 -2.37
CA GLY A 68 4.34 -4.71 -2.38
C GLY A 68 3.81 -5.43 -1.15
N LEU A 69 3.49 -6.71 -1.32
CA LEU A 69 3.15 -7.62 -0.22
C LEU A 69 3.87 -8.95 -0.44
N ASP A 70 4.95 -9.15 0.31
CA ASP A 70 5.80 -10.34 0.23
C ASP A 70 5.54 -11.26 1.41
N ARG A 71 5.56 -12.57 1.18
CA ARG A 71 5.58 -13.57 2.27
C ARG A 71 7.03 -13.98 2.51
N MET A 72 7.51 -13.78 3.73
CA MET A 72 8.84 -14.18 4.18
C MET A 72 8.89 -15.68 4.48
N SER A 73 10.09 -16.25 4.51
CA SER A 73 10.33 -17.66 4.85
C SER A 73 9.80 -18.05 6.24
N SER A 74 9.76 -17.10 7.17
CA SER A 74 9.18 -17.28 8.52
C SER A 74 7.64 -17.37 8.55
N GLY A 75 6.97 -17.26 7.40
CA GLY A 75 5.51 -17.16 7.32
C GLY A 75 4.95 -15.77 7.58
N LYS A 76 5.79 -14.83 8.04
CA LYS A 76 5.44 -13.41 8.22
C LYS A 76 5.25 -12.72 6.87
N TYR A 77 4.30 -11.81 6.78
CA TYR A 77 4.10 -10.95 5.62
C TYR A 77 4.81 -9.61 5.84
N ARG A 78 5.38 -9.08 4.76
CA ARG A 78 5.93 -7.73 4.66
C ARG A 78 5.14 -6.93 3.66
N LEU A 79 4.46 -5.91 4.15
CA LEU A 79 3.69 -4.95 3.37
C LEU A 79 4.51 -3.68 3.22
N THR A 80 4.90 -3.38 1.99
CA THR A 80 5.60 -2.14 1.64
C THR A 80 4.59 -1.13 1.12
N LEU A 81 4.61 0.04 1.73
CA LEU A 81 3.69 1.13 1.53
C LEU A 81 4.44 2.37 1.08
N ILE A 82 3.84 3.12 0.16
CA ILE A 82 4.47 4.31 -0.40
C ILE A 82 3.50 5.49 -0.52
N SER A 83 3.98 6.65 -0.11
CA SER A 83 3.36 7.96 -0.35
C SER A 83 4.37 8.86 -1.08
N PRO A 84 3.97 10.06 -1.56
CA PRO A 84 4.92 10.97 -2.22
C PRO A 84 6.16 11.34 -1.40
N GLN A 85 6.06 11.28 -0.07
CA GLN A 85 7.10 11.76 0.85
C GLN A 85 7.69 10.66 1.72
N TYR A 86 7.05 9.49 1.81
CA TYR A 86 7.45 8.45 2.76
C TYR A 86 7.26 7.03 2.21
N TYR A 87 8.18 6.15 2.61
CA TYR A 87 8.01 4.71 2.63
C TYR A 87 7.61 4.24 4.02
N ALA A 88 6.64 3.35 4.10
CA ALA A 88 6.31 2.62 5.32
C ALA A 88 6.44 1.11 5.08
N THR A 89 6.90 0.37 6.08
CA THR A 89 6.96 -1.09 6.06
C THR A 89 6.19 -1.62 7.24
N LEU A 90 5.17 -2.43 6.96
CA LEU A 90 4.38 -3.11 7.95
C LEU A 90 4.70 -4.61 7.94
N HIS A 91 4.62 -5.25 9.10
CA HIS A 91 4.71 -6.69 9.19
C HIS A 91 3.54 -7.27 9.98
N GLY A 92 3.11 -8.47 9.62
CA GLY A 92 2.11 -9.24 10.37
C GLY A 92 2.11 -10.69 9.92
N TYR A 93 1.49 -11.58 10.69
CA TYR A 93 1.19 -12.94 10.26
C TYR A 93 -0.21 -13.01 9.66
N LYS A 94 -0.52 -14.14 9.01
CA LYS A 94 -1.88 -14.40 8.52
C LYS A 94 -2.85 -14.34 9.70
N ASP A 95 -4.00 -13.71 9.47
CA ASP A 95 -5.08 -13.54 10.47
C ASP A 95 -4.66 -12.73 11.71
N GLU A 96 -3.52 -12.03 11.64
CA GLU A 96 -3.04 -11.11 12.67
C GLU A 96 -3.05 -9.65 12.19
N PRO A 97 -3.13 -8.68 13.12
CA PRO A 97 -2.98 -7.27 12.80
C PRO A 97 -1.57 -6.96 12.30
N VAL A 98 -1.46 -6.06 11.33
CA VAL A 98 -0.17 -5.54 10.88
C VAL A 98 0.39 -4.53 11.88
N ARG A 99 1.72 -4.44 11.95
CA ARG A 99 2.42 -3.46 12.76
C ARG A 99 3.40 -2.67 11.92
N LEU A 100 3.38 -1.35 12.08
CA LEU A 100 4.40 -0.47 11.51
C LEU A 100 5.76 -0.84 12.09
N THR A 101 6.67 -1.23 11.21
CA THR A 101 8.05 -1.61 11.59
C THR A 101 9.05 -0.52 11.17
N LYS A 102 8.80 0.17 10.06
CA LYS A 102 9.70 1.22 9.56
C LYS A 102 8.91 2.31 8.86
N LEU A 103 9.30 3.56 9.08
CA LEU A 103 8.85 4.74 8.34
C LEU A 103 10.10 5.51 7.89
N THR A 104 10.21 5.86 6.62
CA THR A 104 11.40 6.50 6.03
C THR A 104 10.98 7.57 5.04
N ALA A 105 11.55 8.78 5.13
CA ALA A 105 11.30 9.83 4.16
C ALA A 105 11.97 9.52 2.81
N ILE A 106 11.34 9.96 1.71
CA ILE A 106 11.87 9.86 0.35
C ILE A 106 12.70 11.14 0.10
N SER A 107 14.00 11.05 0.39
CA SER A 107 14.98 12.15 0.22
C SER A 107 15.33 12.44 -1.23
#